data_AF-A0A529MEX4-F1
#
_entry.id   AF-A0A529MEX4-F1
#
_cell.length_a   1.000
_cell.length_b   1.000
_cell.length_c   1.000
_cell.angle_alpha   90.00
_cell.angle_beta   90.00
_cell.angle_gamma   90.00
#
_symmetry.space_group_name_H-M   'P 1'
#
loop_
_entity.id
_entity.type
_entity.pdbx_description
1 polymer ?
#
loop_
_entity_poly.entity_id
_entity_poly.type
_entity_poly.pdbx_seq_one_letter_code
_entity_poly.pdbx_strand_id
1 'polypeptide(L)'
;MQLVEFLGPHFAFVSDPTAWVALLTLVVLEIVLGIDNLIFISILTNKLPEAQRARARRLGISAALVMRLILLATISIIVQLTTPVFTAFGHGFSWRDLILIAGGLFLVWKATREIHHTVDPQDHQDTMVGTLQLSLAGAIFQILLLDLVFSIDSIITAVGMTDEIAIMYIAVIVAVSVMMLAAT
;
A
#
# COMPACT_ATOMS: atom_id res chain seq x y z
N MET A 1 21.35 12.55 -23.76
CA MET A 1 21.29 11.16 -24.24
C MET A 1 21.14 10.18 -23.08
N GLN A 2 22.17 9.93 -22.26
CA GLN A 2 22.11 8.96 -21.14
C GLN A 2 20.83 8.99 -20.27
N LEU A 3 20.34 10.18 -19.86
CA LEU A 3 19.10 10.28 -19.07
C LEU A 3 17.85 9.79 -19.83
N VAL A 4 17.81 10.00 -21.15
CA VAL A 4 16.70 9.59 -22.03
C VAL A 4 16.81 8.09 -22.39
N GLU A 5 18.02 7.54 -22.46
CA GLU A 5 18.23 6.10 -22.63
C GLU A 5 17.93 5.31 -21.34
N PHE A 6 18.17 5.91 -20.17
CA PHE A 6 17.81 5.33 -18.87
C PHE A 6 16.30 5.39 -18.60
N LEU A 7 15.66 6.53 -18.88
CA LEU A 7 14.22 6.72 -18.63
C LEU A 7 13.33 6.22 -19.77
N GLY A 8 13.82 6.18 -21.00
CA GLY A 8 13.05 5.84 -22.21
C GLY A 8 12.28 4.52 -22.13
N PRO A 9 12.90 3.41 -21.67
CA PRO A 9 12.19 2.14 -21.48
C PRO A 9 11.00 2.27 -20.51
N HIS A 10 11.18 3.01 -19.42
CA HIS A 10 10.14 3.24 -18.40
C HIS A 10 9.01 4.17 -18.84
N PHE A 11 9.13 4.83 -20.01
CA PHE A 11 8.05 5.60 -20.63
C PHE A 11 7.54 4.98 -21.94
N ALA A 12 8.02 3.80 -22.34
CA ALA A 12 7.54 3.11 -23.55
C ALA A 12 6.03 2.82 -23.47
N PHE A 13 5.52 2.50 -22.28
CA PHE A 13 4.11 2.27 -21.98
C PHE A 13 3.18 3.43 -22.40
N VAL A 14 3.69 4.67 -22.48
CA VAL A 14 2.90 5.86 -22.88
C VAL A 14 2.32 5.70 -24.30
N SER A 15 2.97 4.89 -25.14
CA SER A 15 2.53 4.60 -26.52
C SER A 15 1.54 3.43 -26.62
N ASP A 16 1.30 2.69 -25.52
CA ASP A 16 0.45 1.49 -25.51
C ASP A 16 -0.92 1.80 -24.87
N PRO A 17 -2.04 1.70 -25.61
CA PRO A 17 -3.38 1.89 -25.06
C PRO A 17 -3.73 0.96 -23.89
N THR A 18 -3.16 -0.25 -23.83
CA THR A 18 -3.42 -1.21 -22.76
C THR A 18 -2.77 -0.79 -21.44
N ALA A 19 -1.60 -0.18 -21.51
CA ALA A 19 -0.91 0.37 -20.34
C ALA A 19 -1.68 1.55 -19.71
N TRP A 20 -2.36 2.38 -20.52
CA TRP A 20 -3.25 3.43 -20.02
C TRP A 20 -4.47 2.85 -19.29
N VAL A 21 -5.01 1.73 -19.76
CA VAL A 21 -6.09 1.01 -19.04
C VAL A 21 -5.56 0.45 -17.73
N ALA A 22 -4.39 -0.22 -17.73
CA ALA A 22 -3.77 -0.73 -16.51
C ALA A 22 -3.48 0.39 -15.49
N LEU A 23 -2.96 1.53 -15.94
CA LEU A 23 -2.74 2.72 -15.10
C LEU A 23 -4.04 3.23 -14.49
N LEU A 24 -5.10 3.38 -15.30
CA LEU A 24 -6.40 3.84 -14.82
C LEU A 24 -6.99 2.86 -13.79
N THR A 25 -6.94 1.56 -14.07
CA THR A 25 -7.42 0.51 -13.15
C THR A 25 -6.62 0.53 -11.84
N LEU A 26 -5.30 0.67 -11.90
CA LEU A 26 -4.45 0.77 -10.70
C LEU A 26 -4.71 2.04 -9.90
N VAL A 27 -4.90 3.19 -10.54
CA VAL A 27 -5.29 4.42 -9.84
C VAL A 27 -6.64 4.23 -9.13
N VAL A 28 -7.62 3.62 -9.79
CA VAL A 28 -8.94 3.35 -9.18
C VAL A 28 -8.82 2.38 -8.01
N LEU A 29 -8.11 1.25 -8.17
CA LEU A 29 -7.91 0.29 -7.08
C LEU A 29 -7.13 0.92 -5.91
N GLU A 30 -6.10 1.71 -6.17
CA GLU A 30 -5.32 2.36 -5.10
C GLU A 30 -6.07 3.48 -4.39
N ILE A 31 -7.04 4.12 -5.04
CA ILE A 31 -7.98 5.03 -4.37
C ILE A 31 -8.97 4.21 -3.52
N VAL A 32 -9.57 3.15 -4.06
CA VAL A 32 -10.56 2.32 -3.35
C VAL A 32 -9.95 1.66 -2.11
N LEU A 33 -8.79 0.99 -2.25
CA LEU A 33 -8.06 0.38 -1.13
C LEU A 33 -7.42 1.44 -0.21
N GLY A 34 -7.10 2.62 -0.74
CA GLY A 34 -6.55 3.73 0.04
C GLY A 34 -7.54 4.43 0.96
N ILE A 35 -8.86 4.31 0.70
CA ILE A 35 -9.91 4.88 1.57
C ILE A 35 -9.80 4.34 3.00
N ASP A 36 -9.54 3.05 3.17
CA ASP A 36 -9.40 2.43 4.51
C ASP A 36 -8.25 3.09 5.29
N ASN A 37 -7.09 3.27 4.64
CA ASN A 37 -5.94 3.94 5.23
C ASN A 37 -6.27 5.40 5.65
N LEU A 38 -6.99 6.14 4.80
CA LEU A 38 -7.44 7.50 5.15
C LEU A 38 -8.43 7.50 6.33
N ILE A 39 -9.33 6.52 6.41
CA ILE A 39 -10.26 6.33 7.53
C ILE A 39 -9.48 6.07 8.83
N PHE A 40 -8.50 5.15 8.83
CA PHE A 40 -7.65 4.89 10.01
C PHE A 40 -6.85 6.12 10.44
N ILE A 41 -6.26 6.87 9.50
CA ILE A 41 -5.59 8.15 9.77
C ILE A 41 -6.57 9.15 10.40
N SER A 42 -7.78 9.27 9.88
CA SER A 42 -8.81 10.16 10.44
C SER A 42 -9.20 9.74 11.87
N ILE A 43 -9.46 8.46 12.12
CA ILE A 43 -9.81 7.91 13.44
C ILE A 43 -8.69 8.17 14.46
N LEU A 44 -7.43 7.86 14.12
CA LEU A 44 -6.29 8.06 15.02
C LEU A 44 -6.01 9.55 15.28
N THR A 45 -6.08 10.40 14.24
CA THR A 45 -5.86 11.84 14.42
C THR A 45 -6.99 12.52 15.18
N ASN A 46 -8.23 12.05 15.09
CA ASN A 46 -9.35 12.59 15.88
C ASN A 46 -9.22 12.34 17.40
N LYS A 47 -8.43 11.34 17.83
CA LYS A 47 -8.07 11.11 19.24
C LYS A 47 -7.09 12.16 19.80
N LEU A 48 -6.48 12.98 18.95
CA LEU A 48 -5.58 14.07 19.37
C LEU A 48 -6.36 15.35 19.74
N PRO A 49 -5.76 16.26 20.54
CA PRO A 49 -6.30 17.60 20.78
C PRO A 49 -6.52 18.37 19.47
N GLU A 50 -7.58 19.19 19.41
CA GLU A 50 -8.06 19.81 18.16
C GLU A 50 -6.97 20.61 17.42
N ALA A 51 -6.17 21.37 18.18
CA ALA A 51 -5.04 22.16 17.67
C ALA A 51 -3.94 21.33 16.96
N GLN A 52 -3.90 20.00 17.18
CA GLN A 52 -2.92 19.10 16.58
C GLN A 52 -3.49 18.25 15.44
N ARG A 53 -4.81 18.00 15.39
CA ARG A 53 -5.45 17.08 14.43
C ARG A 53 -5.07 17.35 12.97
N ALA A 54 -5.18 18.60 12.52
CA ALA A 54 -4.89 18.98 11.13
C ALA A 54 -3.40 18.79 10.76
N ARG A 55 -2.48 19.07 11.70
CA ARG A 55 -1.04 18.83 11.50
C ARG A 55 -0.72 17.33 11.50
N ALA A 56 -1.32 16.59 12.42
CA ALA A 56 -1.18 15.14 12.52
C ALA A 56 -1.66 14.41 11.27
N ARG A 57 -2.80 14.83 10.69
CA ARG A 57 -3.33 14.26 9.44
C ARG A 57 -2.39 14.50 8.27
N ARG A 58 -1.94 15.75 8.08
CA ARG A 58 -0.99 16.08 7.00
C ARG A 58 0.35 15.36 7.16
N LEU A 59 0.92 15.32 8.38
CA LEU A 59 2.15 14.59 8.66
C LEU A 59 1.98 13.08 8.48
N GLY A 60 0.86 12.52 8.95
CA GLY A 60 0.54 11.09 8.81
C GLY A 60 0.44 10.67 7.35
N ILE A 61 -0.35 11.38 6.52
CA ILE A 61 -0.49 11.05 5.09
C ILE A 61 0.83 11.24 4.35
N SER A 62 1.59 12.32 4.62
CA SER A 62 2.90 12.53 3.98
C SER A 62 3.92 11.47 4.38
N ALA A 63 3.95 11.04 5.64
CA ALA A 63 4.85 10.00 6.12
C ALA A 63 4.47 8.61 5.58
N ALA A 64 3.16 8.30 5.52
CA ALA A 64 2.60 7.12 4.88
C ALA A 64 3.00 7.05 3.40
N LEU A 65 2.84 8.14 2.63
CA LEU A 65 3.30 8.22 1.24
C LEU A 65 4.79 7.85 1.08
N VAL A 66 5.65 8.47 1.90
CA VAL A 66 7.11 8.21 1.84
C VAL A 66 7.40 6.75 2.15
N MET A 67 6.77 6.18 3.18
CA MET A 67 6.94 4.78 3.57
C MET A 67 6.43 3.82 2.48
N ARG A 68 5.28 4.10 1.86
CA ARG A 68 4.72 3.37 0.72
C ARG A 68 5.62 3.39 -0.51
N LEU A 69 6.26 4.53 -0.81
CA LEU A 69 7.25 4.65 -1.89
C LEU A 69 8.54 3.88 -1.59
N ILE A 70 8.96 3.82 -0.31
CA ILE A 70 10.10 3.00 0.14
C ILE A 70 9.77 1.50 -0.02
N LEU A 71 8.59 1.05 0.42
CA LEU A 71 8.14 -0.32 0.21
C LEU A 71 8.05 -0.68 -1.26
N LEU A 72 7.47 0.19 -2.09
CA LEU A 72 7.39 -0.02 -3.53
C LEU A 72 8.79 -0.11 -4.16
N ALA A 73 9.77 0.66 -3.68
CA ALA A 73 11.17 0.52 -4.12
C ALA A 73 11.79 -0.81 -3.70
N THR A 74 11.58 -1.24 -2.45
CA THR A 74 12.03 -2.55 -1.97
C THR A 74 11.41 -3.69 -2.77
N ILE A 75 10.11 -3.65 -3.03
CA ILE A 75 9.40 -4.67 -3.79
C ILE A 75 9.76 -4.62 -5.28
N SER A 76 9.94 -3.44 -5.87
CA SER A 76 10.40 -3.27 -7.26
C SER A 76 11.73 -3.98 -7.52
N ILE A 77 12.68 -3.93 -6.59
CA ILE A 77 13.95 -4.67 -6.69
C ILE A 77 13.69 -6.19 -6.71
N ILE A 78 12.77 -6.67 -5.87
CA ILE A 78 12.47 -8.11 -5.76
C ILE A 78 11.66 -8.63 -6.96
N VAL A 79 10.75 -7.83 -7.50
CA VAL A 79 9.95 -8.17 -8.69
C VAL A 79 10.80 -8.30 -9.95
N GLN A 80 11.91 -7.55 -10.03
CA GLN A 80 12.93 -7.72 -11.08
C GLN A 80 13.72 -9.04 -10.97
N LEU A 81 13.65 -9.77 -9.84
CA LEU A 81 14.24 -11.10 -9.67
C LEU A 81 13.33 -12.18 -10.29
N THR A 82 13.10 -12.06 -11.61
CA THR A 82 12.33 -13.01 -12.43
C THR A 82 13.10 -14.30 -12.73
N THR A 83 14.36 -14.41 -12.31
CA THR A 83 15.13 -15.64 -12.45
C THR A 83 14.52 -16.77 -11.60
N PRO A 84 14.31 -17.98 -12.18
CA PRO A 84 13.71 -19.08 -11.44
C PRO A 84 14.67 -19.57 -10.35
N VAL A 85 14.20 -19.55 -9.10
CA VAL A 85 14.94 -19.97 -7.90
C VAL A 85 14.98 -21.50 -7.79
N PHE A 86 13.86 -22.14 -8.15
CA PHE A 86 13.75 -23.59 -8.31
C PHE A 86 12.71 -23.93 -9.37
N THR A 87 12.73 -25.16 -9.86
CA THR A 87 11.71 -25.72 -10.76
C THR A 87 10.91 -26.78 -10.04
N ALA A 88 9.57 -26.70 -10.13
CA ALA A 88 8.66 -27.72 -9.61
C ALA A 88 7.52 -27.94 -10.60
N PHE A 89 7.08 -29.20 -10.76
CA PHE A 89 6.03 -29.59 -11.72
C PHE A 89 6.26 -29.12 -13.18
N GLY A 90 7.52 -28.90 -13.59
CA GLY A 90 7.88 -28.39 -14.91
C GLY A 90 7.83 -26.86 -15.06
N HIS A 91 7.40 -26.13 -14.02
CA HIS A 91 7.40 -24.67 -13.98
C HIS A 91 8.56 -24.14 -13.15
N GLY A 92 9.18 -23.03 -13.59
CA GLY A 92 10.16 -22.28 -12.80
C GLY A 92 9.46 -21.29 -11.89
N PHE A 93 9.80 -21.29 -10.60
CA PHE A 93 9.28 -20.36 -9.60
C PHE A 93 10.34 -19.29 -9.31
N SER A 94 10.03 -18.04 -9.64
CA SER A 94 10.87 -16.88 -9.33
C SER A 94 10.61 -16.32 -7.93
N TRP A 95 11.44 -15.39 -7.46
CA TRP A 95 11.21 -14.70 -6.18
C TRP A 95 9.90 -13.90 -6.19
N ARG A 96 9.52 -13.34 -7.36
CA ARG A 96 8.23 -12.67 -7.55
C ARG A 96 7.07 -13.62 -7.28
N ASP A 97 7.09 -14.82 -7.86
CA ASP A 97 5.98 -15.78 -7.75
C ASP A 97 5.80 -16.23 -6.29
N LEU A 98 6.90 -16.48 -5.58
CA LEU A 98 6.87 -16.84 -4.16
C LEU A 98 6.26 -15.75 -3.29
N ILE A 99 6.55 -14.47 -3.57
CA ILE A 99 5.98 -13.33 -2.85
C ILE A 99 4.52 -13.10 -3.21
N LEU A 100 4.13 -13.26 -4.47
CA LEU A 100 2.73 -13.17 -4.88
C LEU A 100 1.88 -14.30 -4.25
N ILE A 101 2.41 -15.53 -4.17
CA ILE A 101 1.73 -16.66 -3.52
C ILE A 101 1.65 -16.44 -2.00
N ALA A 102 2.76 -16.10 -1.34
CA ALA A 102 2.79 -15.87 0.11
C ALA A 102 1.94 -14.65 0.51
N GLY A 103 2.02 -13.57 -0.26
CA GLY A 103 1.23 -12.36 -0.10
C GLY A 103 -0.25 -12.61 -0.32
N GLY A 104 -0.64 -13.26 -1.41
CA GLY A 104 -2.03 -13.62 -1.69
C GLY A 104 -2.63 -14.53 -0.60
N LEU A 105 -1.87 -15.51 -0.10
CA LEU A 105 -2.29 -16.34 1.03
C LEU A 105 -2.42 -15.54 2.34
N PHE A 106 -1.50 -14.60 2.60
CA PHE A 106 -1.59 -13.68 3.73
C PHE A 106 -2.85 -12.81 3.66
N LEU A 107 -3.20 -12.28 2.48
CA LEU A 107 -4.45 -11.54 2.26
C LEU A 107 -5.69 -12.37 2.55
N VAL A 108 -5.76 -13.58 2.00
CA VAL A 108 -6.89 -14.51 2.24
C VAL A 108 -7.00 -14.84 3.73
N TRP A 109 -5.89 -15.11 4.42
CA TRP A 109 -5.87 -15.37 5.86
C TRP A 109 -6.32 -14.17 6.69
N LYS A 110 -5.81 -12.96 6.36
CA LYS A 110 -6.15 -11.70 7.02
C LYS A 110 -7.64 -11.40 6.88
N ALA A 111 -8.16 -11.43 5.65
CA ALA A 111 -9.58 -11.24 5.36
C ALA A 111 -10.45 -12.30 6.07
N THR A 112 -10.03 -13.56 6.09
CA THR A 112 -10.76 -14.64 6.79
C THR A 112 -10.80 -14.39 8.30
N ARG A 113 -9.70 -13.97 8.94
CA ARG A 113 -9.69 -13.65 10.37
C ARG A 113 -10.52 -12.41 10.69
N GLU A 114 -10.46 -11.37 9.87
CA GLU A 114 -11.25 -10.14 10.05
C GLU A 114 -12.76 -10.44 10.00
N ILE A 115 -13.19 -11.24 9.01
CA ILE A 115 -14.57 -11.71 8.90
C ILE A 115 -14.95 -12.56 10.12
N HIS A 116 -14.09 -13.49 10.55
CA HIS A 116 -14.39 -14.35 11.70
C HIS A 116 -14.55 -13.53 13.00
N HIS A 117 -13.67 -12.55 13.25
CA HIS A 117 -13.77 -11.64 14.40
C HIS A 117 -14.99 -10.71 14.36
N THR A 118 -15.50 -10.40 13.17
CA THR A 118 -16.71 -9.57 12.99
C THR A 118 -18.00 -10.37 13.19
N VAL A 119 -17.95 -11.69 13.02
CA VAL A 119 -19.12 -12.59 13.04
C VAL A 119 -19.34 -13.27 14.39
N ASP A 120 -18.31 -13.42 15.23
CA ASP A 120 -18.44 -14.05 16.55
C ASP A 120 -18.98 -13.06 17.62
N PRO A 121 -20.18 -13.25 18.19
CA PRO A 121 -20.79 -12.26 19.09
C PRO A 121 -20.20 -12.19 20.50
N GLN A 122 -19.15 -12.97 20.79
CA GLN A 122 -18.52 -13.06 22.11
C GLN A 122 -17.01 -12.81 22.05
N ASP A 123 -16.61 -11.58 21.72
CA ASP A 123 -15.44 -11.00 22.38
C ASP A 123 -15.61 -9.49 22.63
N HIS A 124 -15.74 -9.14 23.91
CA HIS A 124 -15.73 -7.78 24.44
C HIS A 124 -14.86 -7.81 25.69
N GLN A 125 -13.87 -6.89 25.78
CA GLN A 125 -12.73 -6.83 26.74
C GLN A 125 -11.53 -7.70 26.33
N ASP A 126 -10.26 -7.34 26.49
CA ASP A 126 -9.51 -6.06 26.61
C ASP A 126 -7.99 -6.44 26.45
N THR A 127 -6.97 -5.60 26.23
CA THR A 127 -6.78 -4.14 26.42
C THR A 127 -5.74 -3.61 25.42
N MET A 128 -5.80 -2.32 25.03
CA MET A 128 -4.63 -1.40 24.93
C MET A 128 -4.93 -0.05 24.21
N VAL A 129 -5.81 0.78 24.79
CA VAL A 129 -5.51 2.23 24.91
C VAL A 129 -6.08 2.69 26.25
N GLY A 130 -5.27 2.56 27.31
CA GLY A 130 -5.56 3.28 28.57
C GLY A 130 -5.63 4.78 28.30
N THR A 131 -6.37 5.51 29.15
CA THR A 131 -6.76 6.94 29.02
C THR A 131 -5.59 7.94 29.13
N LEU A 132 -4.48 7.65 28.46
CA LEU A 132 -3.37 8.55 28.20
C LEU A 132 -3.68 9.31 26.91
N GLN A 133 -3.51 10.63 26.93
CA GLN A 133 -3.60 11.43 25.72
C GLN A 133 -2.56 10.91 24.72
N LEU A 134 -3.06 10.36 23.61
CA LEU A 134 -2.20 9.79 22.57
C LEU A 134 -1.29 10.92 22.06
N SER A 135 0.03 10.74 22.16
CA SER A 135 0.95 11.80 21.75
C SER A 135 0.96 11.92 20.23
N LEU A 136 1.28 13.10 19.70
CA LEU A 136 1.41 13.31 18.25
C LEU A 136 2.34 12.27 17.60
N ALA A 137 3.47 11.98 18.26
CA ALA A 137 4.43 10.97 17.80
C ALA A 137 3.85 9.55 17.88
N GLY A 138 3.12 9.21 18.95
CA GLY A 138 2.43 7.92 19.08
C GLY A 138 1.36 7.71 18.00
N ALA A 139 0.60 8.76 17.66
CA ALA A 139 -0.40 8.71 16.60
C ALA A 139 0.24 8.50 15.23
N ILE A 140 1.32 9.24 14.92
CA ILE A 140 2.08 9.07 13.67
C ILE A 140 2.71 7.67 13.60
N PHE A 141 3.25 7.15 14.69
CA PHE A 141 3.79 5.79 14.73
C PHE A 141 2.72 4.72 14.51
N GLN A 142 1.54 4.83 15.15
CA GLN A 142 0.42 3.92 14.91
C GLN A 142 -0.10 4.00 13.47
N ILE A 143 -0.19 5.20 12.90
CA ILE A 143 -0.52 5.40 11.49
C ILE A 143 0.46 4.64 10.60
N LEU A 144 1.77 4.84 10.79
CA LEU A 144 2.79 4.18 9.97
C LEU A 144 2.80 2.66 10.13
N LEU A 145 2.52 2.13 11.32
CA LEU A 145 2.45 0.68 11.56
C LEU A 145 1.23 0.07 10.85
N LEU A 146 0.06 0.69 10.92
CA LEU A 146 -1.13 0.22 10.20
C LEU A 146 -0.98 0.39 8.68
N ASP A 147 -0.46 1.53 8.22
CA ASP A 147 -0.16 1.80 6.82
C ASP A 147 0.83 0.78 6.24
N LEU A 148 1.82 0.31 7.02
CA LEU A 148 2.75 -0.77 6.60
C LEU A 148 1.98 -2.04 6.21
N VAL A 149 0.96 -2.41 6.99
CA VAL A 149 0.17 -3.62 6.72
C VAL A 149 -0.76 -3.42 5.52
N PHE A 150 -1.40 -2.25 5.37
CA PHE A 150 -2.30 -1.98 4.22
C PHE A 150 -1.55 -1.73 2.90
N SER A 151 -0.36 -1.12 2.96
CA SER A 151 0.46 -0.86 1.77
C SER A 151 1.07 -2.14 1.18
N ILE A 152 1.41 -3.14 2.01
CA ILE A 152 1.79 -4.47 1.51
C ILE A 152 0.66 -5.06 0.65
N ASP A 153 -0.59 -5.02 1.14
CA ASP A 153 -1.76 -5.55 0.43
C ASP A 153 -1.97 -4.90 -0.95
N SER A 154 -1.83 -3.57 -1.01
CA SER A 154 -2.02 -2.81 -2.24
C SER A 154 -0.87 -3.02 -3.23
N ILE A 155 0.39 -3.10 -2.76
CA ILE A 155 1.55 -3.32 -3.64
C ILE A 155 1.52 -4.75 -4.20
N ILE A 156 1.11 -5.77 -3.44
CA ILE A 156 0.88 -7.13 -3.96
C ILE A 156 -0.15 -7.10 -5.09
N THR A 157 -1.26 -6.37 -4.90
CA THR A 157 -2.28 -6.17 -5.94
C THR A 157 -1.70 -5.49 -7.19
N ALA A 158 -0.87 -4.45 -7.01
CA ALA A 158 -0.25 -3.72 -8.11
C ALA A 158 0.71 -4.60 -8.93
N VAL A 159 1.59 -5.35 -8.25
CA VAL A 159 2.54 -6.30 -8.85
C VAL A 159 1.83 -7.48 -9.52
N GLY A 160 0.63 -7.84 -9.06
CA GLY A 160 -0.22 -8.84 -9.71
C GLY A 160 -0.95 -8.34 -10.96
N MET A 161 -1.08 -7.03 -11.15
CA MET A 161 -1.82 -6.42 -12.26
C MET A 161 -0.93 -5.92 -13.40
N THR A 162 0.30 -5.46 -13.11
CA THR A 162 1.22 -4.98 -14.16
C THR A 162 2.68 -5.31 -13.86
N ASP A 163 3.44 -5.54 -14.92
CA ASP A 163 4.90 -5.66 -14.87
C ASP A 163 5.59 -4.28 -14.90
N GLU A 164 4.86 -3.24 -15.33
CA GLU A 164 5.40 -1.90 -15.55
C GLU A 164 5.52 -1.11 -14.24
N ILE A 165 6.73 -1.11 -13.67
CA ILE A 165 7.07 -0.41 -12.44
C ILE A 165 6.68 1.08 -12.50
N ALA A 166 6.88 1.74 -13.65
CA ALA A 166 6.51 3.14 -13.82
C ALA A 166 5.00 3.37 -13.59
N ILE A 167 4.14 2.45 -14.04
CA ILE A 167 2.70 2.52 -13.83
C ILE A 167 2.36 2.39 -12.34
N MET A 168 3.00 1.46 -11.62
CA MET A 168 2.78 1.30 -10.17
C MET A 168 3.15 2.58 -9.39
N TYR A 169 4.30 3.20 -9.69
CA TYR A 169 4.71 4.45 -9.04
C TYR A 169 3.76 5.60 -9.34
N ILE A 170 3.38 5.79 -10.62
CA ILE A 170 2.45 6.85 -11.01
C ILE A 170 1.08 6.64 -10.34
N ALA A 171 0.58 5.40 -10.32
CA ALA A 171 -0.70 5.08 -9.68
C ALA A 171 -0.71 5.44 -8.18
N VAL A 172 0.33 5.03 -7.43
CA VAL A 172 0.45 5.35 -6.00
C VAL A 172 0.56 6.86 -5.77
N ILE A 173 1.37 7.58 -6.55
CA ILE A 173 1.53 9.04 -6.41
C ILE A 173 0.23 9.76 -6.72
N VAL A 174 -0.49 9.38 -7.78
CA VAL A 174 -1.77 9.99 -8.18
C VAL A 174 -2.85 9.68 -7.13
N ALA A 175 -3.01 8.43 -6.72
CA ALA A 175 -4.01 8.02 -5.73
C ALA A 175 -3.80 8.75 -4.39
N VAL A 176 -2.56 8.82 -3.89
CA VAL A 176 -2.26 9.54 -2.65
C VAL A 176 -2.42 11.06 -2.82
N SER A 177 -2.11 11.64 -3.98
CA SER A 177 -2.38 13.05 -4.24
C SER A 177 -3.89 13.36 -4.18
N VAL A 178 -4.73 12.49 -4.74
CA VAL A 178 -6.19 12.59 -4.65
C VAL A 178 -6.65 12.46 -3.19
N MET A 179 -6.13 11.48 -2.44
CA MET A 179 -6.45 11.33 -1.01
C MET A 179 -6.01 12.53 -0.17
N MET A 180 -4.86 13.14 -0.45
CA MET A 180 -4.42 14.37 0.22
C MET A 180 -5.40 15.52 -0.01
N LEU A 181 -5.86 15.71 -1.24
CA LEU A 181 -6.86 16.74 -1.59
C LEU A 181 -8.24 16.46 -0.95
N ALA A 182 -8.62 15.21 -0.78
CA ALA A 182 -9.86 14.82 -0.08
C ALA A 182 -9.75 14.93 1.45
N ALA A 183 -8.54 14.95 2.00
CA ALA A 183 -8.27 14.94 3.44
C ALA A 183 -8.00 16.33 4.05
N THR A 184 -7.71 17.33 3.20
CA THR A 184 -7.43 18.74 3.55
C THR A 184 -8.68 19.58 3.75
#